data_AF-A0A0C9UD41-F1
#
_entry.id   AF-A0A0C9UD41-F1
#
_cell.length_a   1.000
_cell.length_b   1.000
_cell.length_c   1.000
_cell.angle_alpha   90.00
_cell.angle_beta   90.00
_cell.angle_gamma   90.00
#
_symmetry.space_group_name_H-M   'P 1'
#
loop_
_entity.id
_entity.type
_entity.pdbx_description
1 polymer ?
#
loop_
_entity_poly.entity_id
_entity_poly.type
_entity_poly.pdbx_seq_one_letter_code
_entity_poly.pdbx_strand_id
1 'polypeptide(L)'
;AQTNFTQCLQDVRSGMYGNGSDVGGTDNAGNPVDVTRATGVTYRLCIRACGAGQEPFQWPTFSQQFSSWLLPWLALVSQLPFGANDNIANLESALLALGSPVLAAYSVALTVLNGRWVAARFKHHKYDWPSRMHIVKALSSLQQSPLRITDDDGMLSSLIILPQNDRWWEELVVHLNYTHTWSISSVTSIIWVVVAYVFTVANSFIGNITDTVNLNSNGQAIGSLWLWLLPVVSGWLQISPKCDSERVKEAIKRSNEIAWVATPSGEPALASSLRRRYAFQLELGHDDPLRQDERCTAPIYNYSRLFQWVQQVEQVANIVRNASIRASDHIAVTPGQAWIPDEHGKIHRENRISTLPHVLNASIRALDHIAVAPGQAWIPDEHGKIFIPPPKALNLSIIGSRVLIASAMALALQWGTTGAAIVSIWYTPTIGLGCRSASYLLYGVLSTVSWFLMLLSSIISHYAPVREEDVYSPLSALRVLAILLRKSAKFLAYLNSAWVLLACFFQFTNFFERCYCNSSVLGLRGNAFNVIDFSPADIKQLKNIWIGGIILAATTAGVFVTFVTLLVNPELP
;
A
#
# COMPACT_ATOMS: atom_id res chain seq x y z
N ALA A 1 -10.75 12.57 42.98
CA ALA A 1 -12.18 12.76 42.77
C ALA A 1 -12.49 12.47 41.31
N GLN A 2 -13.51 11.66 41.03
CA GLN A 2 -13.99 11.41 39.66
C GLN A 2 -15.01 12.50 39.31
N THR A 3 -14.94 13.04 38.10
CA THR A 3 -15.80 14.14 37.66
C THR A 3 -17.17 13.59 37.21
N ASN A 4 -18.26 14.28 37.55
CA ASN A 4 -19.59 14.02 36.98
C ASN A 4 -20.06 15.34 36.35
N PHE A 5 -20.06 15.43 35.02
CA PHE A 5 -20.36 16.70 34.37
C PHE A 5 -21.83 17.12 34.53
N THR A 6 -22.76 16.16 34.57
CA THR A 6 -24.18 16.44 34.80
C THR A 6 -24.41 17.05 36.17
N GLN A 7 -23.85 16.45 37.23
CA GLN A 7 -23.94 17.01 38.58
C GLN A 7 -23.23 18.36 38.67
N CYS A 8 -22.04 18.47 38.07
CA CYS A 8 -21.28 19.72 38.06
C CYS A 8 -22.07 20.87 37.43
N LEU A 9 -22.74 20.63 36.30
CA LEU A 9 -23.57 21.66 35.67
C LEU A 9 -24.76 22.05 36.54
N GLN A 10 -25.37 21.09 37.26
CA GLN A 10 -26.45 21.39 38.21
C GLN A 10 -25.96 22.27 39.36
N ASP A 11 -24.78 21.99 39.92
CA ASP A 11 -24.17 22.78 41.00
C ASP A 11 -23.81 24.20 40.52
N VAL A 12 -23.35 24.34 39.27
CA VAL A 12 -23.14 25.66 38.65
C VAL A 12 -24.47 26.40 38.48
N ARG A 13 -25.51 25.74 37.96
CA ARG A 13 -26.85 26.32 37.77
C ARG A 13 -27.52 26.71 39.09
N SER A 14 -27.20 26.03 40.20
CA SER A 14 -27.72 26.36 41.54
C SER A 14 -27.05 27.58 42.18
N GLY A 15 -26.06 28.19 41.52
CA GLY A 15 -25.34 29.36 42.03
C GLY A 15 -24.21 29.03 43.00
N MET A 16 -23.82 27.75 43.16
CA MET A 16 -22.78 27.33 44.12
C MET A 16 -21.42 27.98 43.85
N TYR A 17 -21.15 28.36 42.59
CA TYR A 17 -19.89 28.95 42.15
C TYR A 17 -19.99 30.45 41.82
N GLY A 18 -21.11 31.09 42.18
CA GLY A 18 -21.44 32.49 41.89
C GLY A 18 -22.71 32.61 41.05
N ASN A 19 -23.28 33.82 41.01
CA ASN A 19 -24.49 34.15 40.24
C ASN A 19 -24.21 35.19 39.16
N GLY A 20 -25.05 35.23 38.12
CA GLY A 20 -24.96 36.18 37.01
C GLY A 20 -24.14 35.68 35.81
N SER A 21 -23.97 36.53 34.81
CA SER A 21 -23.29 36.22 33.54
C SER A 21 -21.77 36.16 33.64
N ASP A 22 -21.17 36.84 34.62
CA ASP A 22 -19.72 37.04 34.69
C ASP A 22 -18.97 35.84 35.33
N VAL A 23 -19.73 34.86 35.84
CA VAL A 23 -19.20 33.65 36.49
C VAL A 23 -18.59 32.70 35.46
N GLY A 24 -18.99 32.81 34.19
CA GLY A 24 -18.49 32.00 33.08
C GLY A 24 -19.42 30.86 32.65
N GLY A 25 -20.74 31.01 32.86
CA GLY A 25 -21.75 30.18 32.20
C GLY A 25 -21.87 30.56 30.72
N THR A 26 -22.09 29.57 29.85
CA THR A 26 -22.22 29.79 28.40
C THR A 26 -23.43 29.09 27.81
N ASP A 27 -23.90 29.58 26.67
CA ASP A 27 -24.75 28.80 25.77
C ASP A 27 -23.91 27.79 24.95
N ASN A 28 -24.54 27.06 24.03
CA ASN A 28 -23.87 26.05 23.20
C ASN A 28 -23.01 26.65 22.07
N ALA A 29 -23.11 27.96 21.84
CA ALA A 29 -22.22 28.71 20.94
C ALA A 29 -21.03 29.34 21.68
N GLY A 30 -20.98 29.23 23.01
CA GLY A 30 -19.91 29.80 23.84
C GLY A 30 -20.15 31.25 24.24
N ASN A 31 -21.35 31.80 23.99
CA ASN A 31 -21.69 33.15 24.43
C ASN A 31 -21.95 33.15 25.94
N PRO A 32 -21.49 34.16 26.69
CA PRO A 32 -21.80 34.28 28.10
C PRO A 32 -23.30 34.39 28.35
N VAL A 33 -23.80 33.59 29.29
CA VAL A 33 -25.19 33.64 29.77
C VAL A 33 -25.22 33.57 31.29
N ASP A 34 -26.35 33.93 31.88
CA ASP A 34 -26.58 33.71 33.30
C ASP A 34 -26.42 32.21 33.63
N VAL A 35 -25.63 31.90 34.65
CA VAL A 35 -25.35 30.52 35.09
C VAL A 35 -26.61 29.67 35.32
N THR A 36 -27.72 30.28 35.73
CA THR A 36 -29.01 29.59 35.93
C THR A 36 -29.58 28.98 34.64
N ARG A 37 -29.22 29.55 33.48
CA ARG A 37 -29.66 29.10 32.14
C ARG A 37 -28.52 28.54 31.30
N ALA A 38 -27.33 28.38 31.88
CA ALA A 38 -26.14 27.94 31.17
C ALA A 38 -26.29 26.48 30.71
N THR A 39 -25.99 26.20 29.44
CA THR A 39 -25.93 24.85 28.86
C THR A 39 -24.49 24.36 28.70
N GLY A 40 -23.53 25.28 28.78
CA GLY A 40 -22.10 25.02 28.91
C GLY A 40 -21.43 25.94 29.92
N VAL A 41 -20.12 25.74 30.11
CA VAL A 41 -19.30 26.53 31.04
C VAL A 41 -17.94 26.83 30.42
N THR A 42 -17.37 28.00 30.69
CA THR A 42 -15.98 28.31 30.30
C THR A 42 -15.00 27.28 30.89
N TYR A 43 -13.87 27.05 30.22
CA TYR A 43 -12.85 26.09 30.69
C TYR A 43 -12.39 26.38 32.13
N ARG A 44 -12.22 27.67 32.48
CA ARG A 44 -11.84 28.08 33.84
C ARG A 44 -12.90 27.70 34.87
N LEU A 45 -14.18 27.94 34.57
CA LEU A 45 -15.28 27.54 35.43
C LEU A 45 -15.39 26.01 35.51
N CYS A 46 -15.20 25.29 34.40
CA CYS A 46 -15.21 23.83 34.36
C CYS A 46 -14.16 23.24 35.31
N ILE A 47 -12.90 23.73 35.26
CA ILE A 47 -11.85 23.24 36.17
C ILE A 47 -12.17 23.57 37.63
N ARG A 48 -12.72 24.76 37.89
CA ARG A 48 -13.08 25.20 39.25
C ARG A 48 -14.25 24.40 39.84
N ALA A 49 -15.25 24.10 39.02
CA ALA A 49 -16.48 23.44 39.45
C ALA A 49 -16.37 21.91 39.38
N CYS A 50 -15.90 21.38 38.25
CA CYS A 50 -15.88 19.95 37.95
C CYS A 50 -14.52 19.28 38.24
N GLY A 51 -13.46 20.07 38.43
CA GLY A 51 -12.09 19.58 38.58
C GLY A 51 -11.38 19.26 37.25
N ALA A 52 -10.08 18.94 37.33
CA ALA A 52 -9.26 18.55 36.18
C ALA A 52 -9.31 17.04 35.84
N GLY A 53 -10.09 16.28 36.62
CA GLY A 53 -10.25 14.83 36.47
C GLY A 53 -11.06 14.45 35.23
N GLN A 54 -11.08 13.14 34.96
CA GLN A 54 -12.01 12.54 33.99
C GLN A 54 -13.27 12.04 34.66
N GLU A 55 -14.28 11.83 33.83
CA GLU A 55 -15.42 11.01 34.19
C GLU A 55 -15.01 9.58 34.58
N PRO A 56 -15.77 8.95 35.49
CA PRO A 56 -15.50 7.59 35.91
C PRO A 56 -15.55 6.62 34.73
N PHE A 57 -14.69 5.61 34.80
CA PHE A 57 -14.75 4.49 33.88
C PHE A 57 -16.06 3.70 34.08
N GLN A 58 -16.75 3.40 32.98
CA GLN A 58 -17.97 2.61 32.98
C GLN A 58 -17.78 1.37 32.11
N TRP A 59 -17.68 0.20 32.74
CA TRP A 59 -17.50 -1.07 32.03
C TRP A 59 -18.59 -1.37 30.98
N PRO A 60 -19.89 -1.15 31.25
CA PRO A 60 -20.94 -1.38 30.25
C PRO A 60 -20.74 -0.54 28.99
N THR A 61 -20.46 0.75 29.16
CA THR A 61 -20.17 1.69 28.07
C THR A 61 -18.94 1.26 27.28
N PHE A 62 -17.84 0.96 27.97
CA PHE A 62 -16.61 0.48 27.34
C PHE A 62 -16.85 -0.78 26.50
N SER A 63 -17.45 -1.81 27.09
CA SER A 63 -17.68 -3.10 26.43
C SER A 63 -18.58 -2.93 25.20
N GLN A 64 -19.66 -2.15 25.32
CA GLN A 64 -20.57 -1.91 24.21
C GLN A 64 -19.87 -1.17 23.05
N GLN A 65 -19.14 -0.10 23.36
CA GLN A 65 -18.46 0.72 22.34
C GLN A 65 -17.33 -0.06 21.67
N PHE A 66 -16.50 -0.74 22.44
CA PHE A 66 -15.39 -1.55 21.94
C PHE A 66 -15.90 -2.67 21.01
N SER A 67 -16.89 -3.44 21.45
CA SER A 67 -17.46 -4.55 20.67
C SER A 67 -18.16 -4.10 19.39
N SER A 68 -18.81 -2.93 19.41
CA SER A 68 -19.58 -2.44 18.27
C SER A 68 -18.73 -1.70 17.23
N TRP A 69 -17.73 -0.93 17.68
CA TRP A 69 -17.03 0.03 16.83
C TRP A 69 -15.56 -0.28 16.57
N LEU A 70 -14.92 -1.15 17.35
CA LEU A 70 -13.50 -1.49 17.15
C LEU A 70 -13.25 -2.98 16.90
N LEU A 71 -13.88 -3.87 17.66
CA LEU A 71 -13.61 -5.31 17.60
C LEU A 71 -13.74 -5.92 16.19
N PRO A 72 -14.75 -5.58 15.36
CA PRO A 72 -14.83 -6.09 13.99
C PRO A 72 -13.61 -5.72 13.14
N TRP A 73 -13.07 -4.51 13.32
CA TRP A 73 -11.89 -4.05 12.58
C TRP A 73 -10.64 -4.78 13.02
N LEU A 74 -10.46 -5.02 14.33
CA LEU A 74 -9.33 -5.81 14.84
C LEU A 74 -9.34 -7.25 14.29
N ALA A 75 -10.52 -7.85 14.14
CA ALA A 75 -10.67 -9.15 13.48
C ALA A 75 -10.25 -9.10 12.00
N LEU A 76 -10.48 -7.98 11.32
CA LEU A 76 -10.08 -7.79 9.92
C LEU A 76 -8.58 -7.48 9.77
N VAL A 77 -7.93 -6.86 10.77
CA VAL A 77 -6.47 -6.68 10.82
C VAL A 77 -5.75 -8.03 10.78
N SER A 78 -6.32 -9.06 11.40
CA SER A 78 -5.77 -10.42 11.34
C SER A 78 -5.88 -11.05 9.95
N GLN A 79 -6.59 -10.42 9.01
CA GLN A 79 -6.73 -10.87 7.62
C GLN A 79 -5.81 -10.12 6.66
N LEU A 80 -4.99 -9.18 7.15
CA LEU A 80 -3.95 -8.58 6.32
C LEU A 80 -2.99 -9.68 5.82
N PRO A 81 -2.58 -9.65 4.55
CA PRO A 81 -1.76 -10.70 3.95
C PRO A 81 -0.38 -10.73 4.59
N PHE A 82 -0.17 -11.71 5.46
CA PHE A 82 1.10 -12.09 6.05
C PHE A 82 1.81 -13.06 5.10
N GLY A 83 2.77 -12.56 4.34
CA GLY A 83 3.56 -13.36 3.39
C GLY A 83 5.06 -13.18 3.58
N ALA A 84 5.49 -12.58 4.69
CA ALA A 84 6.89 -12.34 4.97
C ALA A 84 7.60 -13.64 5.38
N ASN A 85 8.93 -13.64 5.22
CA ASN A 85 9.78 -14.82 5.43
C ASN A 85 9.76 -15.36 6.87
N ASP A 86 9.33 -14.56 7.84
CA ASP A 86 9.19 -14.95 9.24
C ASP A 86 8.06 -14.19 9.96
N ASN A 87 7.74 -14.64 11.19
CA ASN A 87 6.67 -14.07 12.01
C ASN A 87 6.91 -12.60 12.40
N ILE A 88 8.17 -12.17 12.52
CA ILE A 88 8.51 -10.80 12.93
C ILE A 88 8.24 -9.85 11.78
N ALA A 89 8.62 -10.22 10.56
CA ALA A 89 8.34 -9.44 9.36
C ALA A 89 6.83 -9.39 9.04
N ASN A 90 6.08 -10.43 9.43
CA ASN A 90 4.62 -10.40 9.37
C ASN A 90 4.03 -9.37 10.35
N LEU A 91 4.50 -9.36 11.61
CA LEU A 91 4.10 -8.33 12.58
C LEU A 91 4.49 -6.92 12.11
N GLU A 92 5.69 -6.77 11.54
CA GLU A 92 6.16 -5.51 10.96
C GLU A 92 5.19 -5.01 9.88
N SER A 93 4.82 -5.88 8.94
CA SER A 93 3.88 -5.54 7.86
C SER A 93 2.50 -5.10 8.37
N ALA A 94 2.00 -5.72 9.45
CA ALA A 94 0.77 -5.33 10.12
C ALA A 94 0.88 -3.94 10.75
N LEU A 95 1.95 -3.68 11.50
CA LEU A 95 2.20 -2.38 12.13
C LEU A 95 2.39 -1.27 11.10
N LEU A 96 3.04 -1.56 9.97
CA LEU A 96 3.16 -0.61 8.86
C LEU A 96 1.80 -0.31 8.22
N ALA A 97 0.93 -1.32 8.04
CA ALA A 97 -0.39 -1.13 7.46
C ALA A 97 -1.30 -0.30 8.38
N LEU A 98 -1.32 -0.65 9.67
CA LEU A 98 -2.07 0.08 10.70
C LEU A 98 -1.56 1.51 10.90
N GLY A 99 -0.24 1.67 10.92
CA GLY A 99 0.43 2.94 11.11
C GLY A 99 0.39 3.85 9.89
N SER A 100 0.29 3.28 8.68
CA SER A 100 0.10 4.04 7.45
C SER A 100 -0.90 3.36 6.51
N PRO A 101 -2.21 3.63 6.69
CA PRO A 101 -3.22 3.23 5.72
C PRO A 101 -2.95 3.76 4.30
N VAL A 102 -2.35 4.96 4.18
CA VAL A 102 -1.94 5.51 2.87
C VAL A 102 -0.95 4.57 2.19
N LEU A 103 0.06 4.08 2.90
CA LEU A 103 1.02 3.14 2.34
C LEU A 103 0.34 1.82 1.94
N ALA A 104 -0.53 1.30 2.80
CA ALA A 104 -1.26 0.07 2.52
C ALA A 104 -2.11 0.18 1.24
N ALA A 105 -2.94 1.22 1.15
CA ALA A 105 -3.78 1.50 -0.01
C ALA A 105 -2.96 1.84 -1.26
N TYR A 106 -1.87 2.59 -1.11
CA TYR A 106 -0.94 2.89 -2.20
C TYR A 106 -0.35 1.61 -2.79
N SER A 107 0.09 0.68 -1.94
CA SER A 107 0.65 -0.59 -2.39
C SER A 107 -0.39 -1.46 -3.12
N VAL A 108 -1.66 -1.50 -2.67
CA VAL A 108 -2.76 -2.14 -3.43
C VAL A 108 -2.90 -1.50 -4.82
N ALA A 109 -3.11 -0.18 -4.85
CA ALA A 109 -3.41 0.54 -6.08
C ALA A 109 -2.25 0.45 -7.09
N LEU A 110 -1.02 0.56 -6.62
CA LEU A 110 0.19 0.43 -7.43
C LEU A 110 0.30 -0.98 -8.04
N THR A 111 -0.01 -2.03 -7.28
CA THR A 111 0.06 -3.43 -7.77
C THR A 111 -0.91 -3.66 -8.92
N VAL A 112 -2.12 -3.13 -8.81
CA VAL A 112 -3.14 -3.25 -9.85
C VAL A 112 -2.76 -2.46 -11.11
N LEU A 113 -2.29 -1.23 -10.93
CA LEU A 113 -1.82 -0.39 -12.05
C LEU A 113 -0.60 -0.98 -12.75
N ASN A 114 0.31 -1.62 -12.00
CA ASN A 114 1.45 -2.33 -12.53
C ASN A 114 1.03 -3.53 -13.38
N GLY A 115 0.07 -4.33 -12.92
CA GLY A 115 -0.50 -5.43 -13.70
C GLY A 115 -1.06 -4.95 -15.05
N ARG A 116 -1.86 -3.87 -15.03
CA ARG A 116 -2.38 -3.25 -16.26
C ARG A 116 -1.30 -2.72 -17.18
N TRP A 117 -0.29 -2.07 -16.63
CA TRP A 117 0.81 -1.52 -17.40
C TRP A 117 1.59 -2.61 -18.15
N VAL A 118 1.91 -3.73 -17.51
CA VAL A 118 2.60 -4.85 -18.19
C VAL A 118 1.75 -5.40 -19.31
N ALA A 119 0.46 -5.67 -19.09
CA ALA A 119 -0.41 -6.17 -20.14
C ALA A 119 -0.48 -5.21 -21.34
N ALA A 120 -0.67 -3.92 -21.08
CA ALA A 120 -0.67 -2.88 -22.12
C ALA A 120 0.68 -2.78 -22.85
N ARG A 121 1.79 -2.93 -22.13
CA ARG A 121 3.15 -2.83 -22.66
C ARG A 121 3.44 -3.84 -23.76
N PHE A 122 2.84 -5.03 -23.66
CA PHE A 122 2.99 -6.15 -24.61
C PHE A 122 1.82 -6.28 -25.62
N LYS A 123 0.81 -5.39 -25.58
CA LYS A 123 -0.38 -5.48 -26.47
C LYS A 123 -0.11 -5.15 -27.94
N HIS A 124 0.95 -4.40 -28.23
CA HIS A 124 1.26 -3.99 -29.60
C HIS A 124 1.84 -5.16 -30.42
N HIS A 125 1.55 -5.21 -31.73
CA HIS A 125 2.10 -6.21 -32.66
C HIS A 125 3.64 -6.31 -32.70
N LYS A 126 4.35 -5.33 -32.12
CA LYS A 126 5.81 -5.33 -32.03
C LYS A 126 6.33 -6.29 -30.96
N TYR A 127 5.44 -6.95 -30.23
CA TYR A 127 5.74 -7.95 -29.20
C TYR A 127 5.12 -9.30 -29.55
N ASP A 128 4.75 -9.51 -30.81
CA ASP A 128 4.13 -10.76 -31.24
C ASP A 128 5.15 -11.90 -31.22
N TRP A 129 5.13 -12.64 -30.12
CA TRP A 129 6.11 -13.67 -29.78
C TRP A 129 5.39 -14.90 -29.20
N PRO A 130 5.84 -16.14 -29.50
CA PRO A 130 5.15 -17.36 -29.08
C PRO A 130 4.84 -17.45 -27.57
N SER A 131 5.76 -16.97 -26.74
CA SER A 131 5.63 -16.99 -25.27
C SER A 131 5.08 -15.69 -24.66
N ARG A 132 4.59 -14.73 -25.48
CA ARG A 132 4.13 -13.40 -25.02
C ARG A 132 3.16 -13.47 -23.84
N MET A 133 2.11 -14.27 -23.97
CA MET A 133 1.08 -14.39 -22.93
C MET A 133 1.65 -14.95 -21.63
N HIS A 134 2.53 -15.96 -21.70
CA HIS A 134 3.16 -16.56 -20.53
C HIS A 134 4.12 -15.58 -19.85
N ILE A 135 4.91 -14.82 -20.63
CA ILE A 135 5.79 -13.76 -20.13
C ILE A 135 5.00 -12.71 -19.34
N VAL A 136 3.90 -12.21 -19.90
CA VAL A 136 3.05 -11.21 -19.23
C VAL A 136 2.47 -11.74 -17.92
N LYS A 137 1.95 -12.98 -17.93
CA LYS A 137 1.41 -13.64 -16.72
C LYS A 137 2.48 -13.85 -15.66
N ALA A 138 3.68 -14.28 -16.04
CA ALA A 138 4.81 -14.49 -15.13
C ALA A 138 5.26 -13.16 -14.50
N LEU A 139 5.54 -12.13 -15.32
CA LEU A 139 5.99 -10.81 -14.84
C LEU A 139 4.95 -10.13 -13.93
N SER A 140 3.68 -10.21 -14.30
CA SER A 140 2.57 -9.71 -13.47
C SER A 140 2.48 -10.44 -12.12
N SER A 141 2.78 -11.74 -12.11
CA SER A 141 2.71 -12.55 -10.90
C SER A 141 3.91 -12.37 -9.98
N LEU A 142 5.08 -12.08 -10.54
CA LEU A 142 6.32 -11.88 -9.80
C LEU A 142 6.51 -10.44 -9.28
N GLN A 143 5.58 -9.52 -9.53
CA GLN A 143 5.72 -8.12 -9.11
C GLN A 143 5.85 -7.91 -7.59
N GLN A 144 5.29 -8.84 -6.79
CA GLN A 144 5.39 -8.80 -5.33
C GLN A 144 6.64 -9.53 -4.80
N SER A 145 7.38 -10.22 -5.67
CA SER A 145 8.58 -10.98 -5.33
C SER A 145 9.85 -10.14 -5.47
N PRO A 146 10.92 -10.43 -4.71
CA PRO A 146 12.22 -9.79 -4.85
C PRO A 146 12.98 -10.33 -6.07
N LEU A 147 12.37 -10.19 -7.25
CA LEU A 147 12.89 -10.69 -8.51
C LEU A 147 14.16 -9.93 -8.90
N ARG A 148 15.16 -10.68 -9.35
CA ARG A 148 16.34 -10.22 -10.07
C ARG A 148 16.39 -10.91 -11.42
N ILE A 149 16.49 -10.11 -12.48
CA ILE A 149 16.73 -10.58 -13.83
C ILE A 149 18.16 -10.18 -14.22
N THR A 150 18.97 -11.15 -14.63
CA THR A 150 20.31 -10.92 -15.21
C THR A 150 20.41 -11.58 -16.58
N ASP A 151 21.22 -10.99 -17.48
CA ASP A 151 21.56 -11.58 -18.79
C ASP A 151 23.04 -12.00 -18.82
N ASP A 152 23.51 -12.62 -17.73
CA ASP A 152 24.87 -13.16 -17.66
C ASP A 152 25.02 -14.28 -18.70
N ASP A 153 26.08 -14.23 -19.50
CA ASP A 153 26.39 -15.21 -20.56
C ASP A 153 25.26 -15.45 -21.59
N GLY A 154 24.39 -14.46 -21.80
CA GLY A 154 23.26 -14.53 -22.73
C GLY A 154 22.12 -15.44 -22.27
N MET A 155 22.02 -15.67 -20.96
CA MET A 155 20.99 -16.54 -20.37
C MET A 155 19.57 -15.99 -20.56
N LEU A 156 19.33 -14.70 -20.35
CA LEU A 156 18.02 -14.09 -20.55
C LEU A 156 17.67 -14.03 -22.04
N SER A 157 18.63 -13.66 -22.87
CA SER A 157 18.47 -13.66 -24.33
C SER A 157 18.09 -15.07 -24.85
N SER A 158 18.78 -16.11 -24.36
CA SER A 158 18.45 -17.51 -24.68
C SER A 158 17.09 -17.94 -24.14
N LEU A 159 16.74 -17.51 -22.91
CA LEU A 159 15.46 -17.81 -22.28
C LEU A 159 14.26 -17.29 -23.06
N ILE A 160 14.43 -16.15 -23.74
CA ILE A 160 13.37 -15.53 -24.55
C ILE A 160 13.36 -16.10 -25.98
N ILE A 161 14.53 -16.24 -26.59
CA ILE A 161 14.64 -16.53 -28.03
C ILE A 161 14.47 -18.02 -28.32
N LEU A 162 15.12 -18.90 -27.58
CA LEU A 162 15.14 -20.33 -27.90
C LEU A 162 13.76 -20.98 -27.77
N PRO A 163 13.34 -21.84 -28.71
CA PRO A 163 12.03 -22.49 -28.67
C PRO A 163 11.89 -23.50 -27.53
N GLN A 164 12.98 -24.10 -27.06
CA GLN A 164 12.96 -25.03 -25.91
C GLN A 164 12.45 -24.35 -24.63
N ASN A 165 12.69 -23.04 -24.51
CA ASN A 165 12.29 -22.27 -23.35
C ASN A 165 10.83 -21.80 -23.39
N ASP A 166 10.06 -22.08 -24.45
CA ASP A 166 8.61 -21.81 -24.44
C ASP A 166 7.93 -22.63 -23.31
N ARG A 167 8.39 -23.87 -23.09
CA ARG A 167 7.94 -24.71 -21.98
C ARG A 167 8.35 -24.15 -20.61
N TRP A 168 9.49 -23.47 -20.51
CA TRP A 168 9.93 -22.84 -19.26
C TRP A 168 8.93 -21.78 -18.79
N TRP A 169 8.46 -20.94 -19.72
CA TRP A 169 7.47 -19.90 -19.41
C TRP A 169 6.11 -20.48 -19.03
N GLU A 170 5.70 -21.56 -19.71
CA GLU A 170 4.50 -22.31 -19.38
C GLU A 170 4.58 -22.91 -17.97
N GLU A 171 5.66 -23.63 -17.66
CA GLU A 171 5.90 -24.28 -16.37
C GLU A 171 5.87 -23.26 -15.22
N LEU A 172 6.53 -22.11 -15.41
CA LEU A 172 6.55 -21.03 -14.44
C LEU A 172 5.14 -20.48 -14.19
N VAL A 173 4.38 -20.22 -15.25
CA VAL A 173 3.00 -19.71 -15.12
C VAL A 173 2.10 -20.74 -14.45
N VAL A 174 2.22 -22.03 -14.76
CA VAL A 174 1.43 -23.09 -14.11
C VAL A 174 1.69 -23.11 -12.60
N HIS A 175 2.95 -23.01 -12.18
CA HIS A 175 3.31 -23.01 -10.75
C HIS A 175 2.97 -21.70 -10.04
N LEU A 176 2.90 -20.57 -10.76
CA LEU A 176 2.47 -19.27 -10.22
C LEU A 176 0.95 -19.08 -10.25
N ASN A 177 0.22 -19.79 -11.11
CA ASN A 177 -1.22 -19.66 -11.30
C ASN A 177 -1.97 -20.47 -10.24
N TYR A 178 -2.15 -19.86 -9.08
CA TYR A 178 -2.90 -20.47 -7.99
C TYR A 178 -4.33 -19.92 -7.92
N THR A 179 -5.30 -20.83 -8.01
CA THR A 179 -6.73 -20.53 -8.13
C THR A 179 -7.45 -20.27 -6.81
N HIS A 180 -6.84 -20.58 -5.64
CA HIS A 180 -7.46 -20.31 -4.34
C HIS A 180 -7.00 -18.97 -3.76
N THR A 181 -7.46 -17.87 -4.38
CA THR A 181 -7.21 -16.49 -3.93
C THR A 181 -7.98 -16.16 -2.63
N TRP A 182 -9.08 -16.87 -2.37
CA TRP A 182 -10.01 -16.60 -1.26
C TRP A 182 -9.97 -17.77 -0.28
N SER A 183 -9.40 -17.60 0.93
CA SER A 183 -9.72 -18.54 2.00
C SER A 183 -11.19 -18.29 2.38
N ILE A 184 -12.03 -19.33 2.42
CA ILE A 184 -13.45 -19.17 2.77
C ILE A 184 -13.58 -18.38 4.08
N SER A 185 -12.68 -18.63 5.04
CA SER A 185 -12.55 -17.89 6.30
C SER A 185 -12.34 -16.38 6.13
N SER A 186 -11.47 -15.92 5.22
CA SER A 186 -11.22 -14.49 5.04
C SER A 186 -12.44 -13.78 4.44
N VAL A 187 -13.16 -14.45 3.53
CA VAL A 187 -14.39 -13.93 2.92
C VAL A 187 -15.51 -13.83 3.94
N THR A 188 -15.72 -14.89 4.70
CA THR A 188 -16.72 -14.93 5.78
C THR A 188 -16.43 -13.86 6.83
N SER A 189 -15.17 -13.64 7.20
CA SER A 189 -14.78 -12.55 8.10
C SER A 189 -15.13 -11.16 7.54
N ILE A 190 -14.84 -10.89 6.26
CA ILE A 190 -15.23 -9.62 5.62
C ILE A 190 -16.75 -9.42 5.65
N ILE A 191 -17.52 -10.46 5.28
CA ILE A 191 -18.99 -10.39 5.30
C ILE A 191 -19.48 -10.08 6.71
N TRP A 192 -18.97 -10.76 7.74
CA TRP A 192 -19.36 -10.50 9.12
C TRP A 192 -19.01 -9.10 9.59
N VAL A 193 -17.85 -8.57 9.21
CA VAL A 193 -17.46 -7.18 9.54
C VAL A 193 -18.40 -6.18 8.87
N VAL A 194 -18.78 -6.40 7.61
CA VAL A 194 -19.76 -5.57 6.90
C VAL A 194 -21.13 -5.63 7.57
N VAL A 195 -21.63 -6.83 7.88
CA VAL A 195 -22.93 -7.01 8.56
C VAL A 195 -22.92 -6.35 9.94
N ALA A 196 -21.86 -6.57 10.73
CA ALA A 196 -21.69 -5.95 12.04
C ALA A 196 -21.68 -4.42 11.92
N TYR A 197 -20.93 -3.86 10.96
CA TYR A 197 -20.89 -2.42 10.75
C TYR A 197 -22.25 -1.85 10.35
N VAL A 198 -22.98 -2.50 9.43
CA VAL A 198 -24.32 -2.08 9.01
C VAL A 198 -25.29 -2.08 10.19
N PHE A 199 -25.27 -3.13 11.04
CA PHE A 199 -26.11 -3.18 12.23
C PHE A 199 -25.71 -2.14 13.27
N THR A 200 -24.42 -1.91 13.51
CA THR A 200 -23.94 -0.85 14.41
C THR A 200 -24.40 0.52 13.93
N VAL A 201 -24.29 0.82 12.63
CA VAL A 201 -24.76 2.06 12.04
C VAL A 201 -26.29 2.19 12.15
N ALA A 202 -27.05 1.14 11.82
CA ALA A 202 -28.51 1.14 11.93
C ALA A 202 -28.98 1.38 13.38
N ASN A 203 -28.37 0.67 14.34
CA ASN A 203 -28.64 0.85 15.76
C ASN A 203 -28.39 2.29 16.24
N SER A 204 -27.37 2.96 15.66
CA SER A 204 -27.07 4.35 15.98
C SER A 204 -28.18 5.34 15.56
N PHE A 205 -29.08 4.96 14.66
CA PHE A 205 -30.20 5.78 14.20
C PHE A 205 -31.56 5.45 14.83
N ILE A 206 -31.71 4.26 15.44
CA ILE A 206 -32.99 3.73 15.93
C ILE A 206 -33.18 3.99 17.45
N GLY A 207 -32.11 4.24 18.21
CA GLY A 207 -32.20 4.47 19.67
C GLY A 207 -32.81 5.81 20.11
N ASN A 208 -33.34 5.86 21.35
CA ASN A 208 -33.90 7.07 21.97
C ASN A 208 -32.83 8.18 22.12
N ILE A 209 -33.18 9.39 21.67
CA ILE A 209 -32.25 10.48 21.36
C ILE A 209 -31.48 11.02 22.58
N THR A 210 -32.06 11.05 23.78
CA THR A 210 -31.46 11.70 24.97
C THR A 210 -30.36 10.89 25.65
N ASP A 211 -30.47 9.55 25.71
CA ASP A 211 -29.44 8.69 26.29
C ASP A 211 -28.31 8.36 25.30
N THR A 212 -28.53 8.60 24.01
CA THR A 212 -27.66 8.12 22.91
C THR A 212 -26.62 9.11 22.40
N VAL A 213 -26.72 10.41 22.70
CA VAL A 213 -25.82 11.44 22.11
C VAL A 213 -24.39 11.34 22.63
N ASN A 214 -24.20 11.19 23.94
CA ASN A 214 -22.88 11.05 24.56
C ASN A 214 -22.30 9.63 24.39
N LEU A 215 -23.16 8.62 24.37
CA LEU A 215 -22.74 7.23 24.20
C LEU A 215 -22.33 6.92 22.74
N ASN A 216 -23.01 7.46 21.71
CA ASN A 216 -22.77 7.04 20.33
C ASN A 216 -21.83 7.93 19.50
N SER A 217 -21.76 9.25 19.74
CA SER A 217 -20.93 10.15 18.90
C SER A 217 -19.45 9.73 18.88
N ASN A 218 -18.97 9.21 20.00
CA ASN A 218 -17.61 8.73 20.15
C ASN A 218 -17.35 7.45 19.34
N GLY A 219 -18.14 6.39 19.51
CA GLY A 219 -17.94 5.16 18.75
C GLY A 219 -18.09 5.35 17.23
N GLN A 220 -19.03 6.19 16.82
CA GLN A 220 -19.33 6.50 15.43
C GLN A 220 -18.10 6.92 14.63
N ALA A 221 -17.33 7.88 15.14
CA ALA A 221 -16.14 8.37 14.45
C ALA A 221 -15.06 7.29 14.28
N ILE A 222 -14.94 6.37 15.25
CA ILE A 222 -14.03 5.21 15.15
C ILE A 222 -14.48 4.28 14.01
N GLY A 223 -15.79 4.04 13.88
CA GLY A 223 -16.33 3.27 12.75
C GLY A 223 -15.90 3.81 11.38
N SER A 224 -16.04 5.12 11.18
CA SER A 224 -15.60 5.78 9.94
C SER A 224 -14.08 5.75 9.76
N LEU A 225 -13.32 5.95 10.85
CA LEU A 225 -11.86 5.93 10.84
C LEU A 225 -11.31 4.61 10.31
N TRP A 226 -11.85 3.48 10.75
CA TRP A 226 -11.33 2.14 10.42
C TRP A 226 -11.87 1.58 9.10
N LEU A 227 -12.82 2.26 8.46
CA LEU A 227 -13.48 1.79 7.24
C LEU A 227 -12.52 1.56 6.06
N TRP A 228 -11.35 2.20 6.04
CA TRP A 228 -10.32 2.00 5.01
C TRP A 228 -9.81 0.55 4.93
N LEU A 229 -9.91 -0.19 6.04
CA LEU A 229 -9.39 -1.54 6.15
C LEU A 229 -10.14 -2.51 5.22
N LEU A 230 -11.45 -2.29 5.02
CA LEU A 230 -12.27 -3.12 4.12
C LEU A 230 -11.79 -3.09 2.67
N PRO A 231 -11.64 -1.90 2.02
CA PRO A 231 -11.07 -1.82 0.69
C PRO A 231 -9.65 -2.38 0.56
N VAL A 232 -8.79 -2.14 1.57
CA VAL A 232 -7.40 -2.62 1.53
C VAL A 232 -7.33 -4.14 1.62
N VAL A 233 -8.01 -4.76 2.59
CA VAL A 233 -8.04 -6.22 2.74
C VAL A 233 -8.71 -6.88 1.54
N SER A 234 -9.84 -6.36 1.08
CA SER A 234 -10.51 -6.85 -0.13
C SER A 234 -9.59 -6.78 -1.36
N GLY A 235 -8.90 -5.65 -1.55
CA GLY A 235 -7.98 -5.48 -2.66
C GLY A 235 -6.79 -6.43 -2.60
N TRP A 236 -6.20 -6.63 -1.41
CA TRP A 236 -5.13 -7.59 -1.24
C TRP A 236 -5.56 -9.04 -1.46
N LEU A 237 -6.75 -9.44 -1.03
CA LEU A 237 -7.30 -10.77 -1.34
C LEU A 237 -7.57 -10.97 -2.84
N GLN A 238 -7.96 -9.92 -3.56
CA GLN A 238 -8.12 -9.99 -5.02
C GLN A 238 -6.77 -10.14 -5.76
N ILE A 239 -5.67 -9.70 -5.14
CA ILE A 239 -4.33 -9.68 -5.74
C ILE A 239 -3.49 -10.90 -5.32
N SER A 240 -3.76 -11.51 -4.16
CA SER A 240 -2.93 -12.55 -3.52
C SER A 240 -3.50 -13.97 -3.69
N PRO A 241 -2.66 -14.98 -3.98
CA PRO A 241 -1.65 -15.53 -3.06
C PRO A 241 -0.22 -15.46 -3.59
N LYS A 242 0.09 -14.44 -4.39
CA LYS A 242 1.37 -14.26 -5.11
C LYS A 242 2.54 -13.79 -4.22
N CYS A 243 2.31 -13.68 -2.90
CA CYS A 243 3.28 -13.22 -1.91
C CYS A 243 3.96 -14.33 -1.09
N ASP A 244 3.57 -15.59 -1.25
CA ASP A 244 4.19 -16.70 -0.51
C ASP A 244 5.62 -16.95 -1.03
N SER A 245 6.62 -16.61 -0.19
CA SER A 245 8.02 -16.62 -0.59
C SER A 245 8.55 -18.02 -0.89
N GLU A 246 8.16 -19.04 -0.13
CA GLU A 246 8.60 -20.42 -0.36
C GLU A 246 7.97 -21.00 -1.63
N ARG A 247 6.71 -20.68 -1.90
CA ARG A 247 6.06 -21.08 -3.15
C ARG A 247 6.68 -20.43 -4.38
N VAL A 248 6.90 -19.12 -4.36
CA VAL A 248 7.51 -18.41 -5.49
C VAL A 248 8.94 -18.91 -5.72
N LYS A 249 9.68 -19.21 -4.65
CA LYS A 249 11.01 -19.80 -4.71
C LYS A 249 11.00 -21.19 -5.34
N GLU A 250 10.08 -22.06 -4.96
CA GLU A 250 9.95 -23.39 -5.55
C GLU A 250 9.54 -23.31 -7.02
N ALA A 251 8.61 -22.42 -7.39
CA ALA A 251 8.18 -22.21 -8.78
C ALA A 251 9.35 -21.77 -9.68
N ILE A 252 10.15 -20.81 -9.23
CA ILE A 252 11.34 -20.35 -9.97
C ILE A 252 12.40 -21.44 -10.04
N LYS A 253 12.65 -22.16 -8.93
CA LYS A 253 13.64 -23.25 -8.88
C LYS A 253 13.31 -24.35 -9.90
N ARG A 254 12.07 -24.87 -9.88
CA ARG A 254 11.63 -25.92 -10.82
C ARG A 254 11.71 -25.48 -12.27
N SER A 255 11.28 -24.24 -12.55
CA SER A 255 11.36 -23.71 -13.91
C SER A 255 12.83 -23.63 -14.35
N ASN A 256 13.72 -23.11 -13.50
CA ASN A 256 15.15 -23.00 -13.80
C ASN A 256 15.83 -24.35 -14.12
N GLU A 257 15.36 -25.47 -13.56
CA GLU A 257 15.91 -26.81 -13.85
C GLU A 257 15.74 -27.24 -15.33
N ILE A 258 14.74 -26.68 -16.03
CA ILE A 258 14.48 -26.98 -17.45
C ILE A 258 14.92 -25.86 -18.41
N ALA A 259 15.67 -24.88 -17.93
CA ALA A 259 16.12 -23.75 -18.74
C ALA A 259 17.24 -24.16 -19.71
N TRP A 260 17.12 -23.75 -20.98
CA TRP A 260 18.09 -23.98 -22.04
C TRP A 260 18.85 -22.70 -22.39
N VAL A 261 20.10 -22.86 -22.79
CA VAL A 261 20.98 -21.76 -23.20
C VAL A 261 21.65 -22.06 -24.53
N ALA A 262 21.85 -21.01 -25.34
CA ALA A 262 22.55 -21.14 -26.61
C ALA A 262 24.04 -21.34 -26.35
N THR A 263 24.67 -22.18 -27.17
CA THR A 263 26.10 -22.50 -27.05
C THR A 263 26.87 -21.97 -28.26
N PRO A 264 28.21 -21.87 -28.18
CA PRO A 264 29.02 -21.54 -29.34
C PRO A 264 28.92 -22.55 -30.49
N SER A 265 28.61 -23.83 -30.20
CA SER A 265 28.47 -24.87 -31.24
C SER A 265 27.16 -24.79 -32.01
N GLY A 266 26.18 -24.01 -31.53
CA GLY A 266 24.86 -23.87 -32.16
C GLY A 266 23.82 -24.88 -31.66
N GLU A 267 24.25 -25.91 -30.93
CA GLU A 267 23.35 -26.84 -30.25
C GLU A 267 22.97 -26.31 -28.86
N PRO A 268 21.69 -26.02 -28.57
CA PRO A 268 21.28 -25.59 -27.25
C PRO A 268 21.62 -26.63 -26.18
N ALA A 269 22.01 -26.18 -24.99
CA ALA A 269 22.30 -27.05 -23.85
C ALA A 269 21.49 -26.64 -22.61
N LEU A 270 21.27 -27.56 -21.68
CA LEU A 270 20.67 -27.25 -20.39
C LEU A 270 21.58 -26.32 -19.58
N ALA A 271 21.03 -25.28 -18.98
CA ALA A 271 21.80 -24.34 -18.18
C ALA A 271 22.43 -25.00 -16.94
N SER A 272 21.75 -26.02 -16.39
CA SER A 272 22.23 -26.82 -15.25
C SER A 272 23.51 -27.61 -15.57
N SER A 273 23.66 -28.13 -16.79
CA SER A 273 24.86 -28.87 -17.19
C SER A 273 26.08 -27.95 -17.35
N LEU A 274 25.85 -26.67 -17.67
CA LEU A 274 26.89 -25.65 -17.84
C LEU A 274 27.20 -24.85 -16.57
N ARG A 275 26.56 -25.18 -15.43
CA ARG A 275 26.69 -24.46 -14.14
C ARG A 275 26.50 -22.94 -14.27
N ARG A 276 25.66 -22.49 -15.20
CA ARG A 276 25.41 -21.06 -15.41
C ARG A 276 24.46 -20.49 -14.34
N ARG A 277 24.59 -19.20 -14.08
CA ARG A 277 23.60 -18.46 -13.30
C ARG A 277 22.32 -18.33 -14.12
N TYR A 278 21.17 -18.64 -13.51
CA TYR A 278 19.88 -18.53 -14.18
C TYR A 278 19.46 -17.07 -14.35
N ALA A 279 18.72 -16.77 -15.41
CA ALA A 279 18.26 -15.41 -15.69
C ALA A 279 17.30 -14.88 -14.61
N PHE A 280 16.38 -15.71 -14.12
CA PHE A 280 15.40 -15.34 -13.09
C PHE A 280 15.84 -15.86 -11.71
N GLN A 281 16.02 -14.95 -10.76
CA GLN A 281 16.49 -15.25 -9.40
C GLN A 281 15.70 -14.45 -8.35
N LEU A 282 15.62 -14.98 -7.12
CA LEU A 282 15.06 -14.25 -5.98
C LEU A 282 16.18 -13.83 -5.03
N GLU A 283 16.23 -12.55 -4.68
CA GLU A 283 17.21 -12.01 -3.74
C GLU A 283 16.64 -11.96 -2.32
N LEU A 284 16.72 -13.09 -1.60
CA LEU A 284 16.14 -13.25 -0.24
C LEU A 284 17.13 -12.99 0.92
N GLY A 285 18.42 -12.73 0.62
CA GLY A 285 19.49 -12.54 1.62
C GLY A 285 19.48 -11.17 2.35
N HIS A 286 20.42 -10.90 3.27
CA HIS A 286 20.44 -9.68 4.11
C HIS A 286 21.63 -8.73 3.89
N ASP A 287 22.32 -8.84 2.76
CA ASP A 287 23.65 -8.22 2.57
C ASP A 287 23.68 -6.69 2.27
N ASP A 288 22.56 -6.03 1.92
CA ASP A 288 22.54 -4.57 1.66
C ASP A 288 21.42 -3.88 2.46
N PRO A 289 21.77 -3.11 3.52
CA PRO A 289 20.82 -2.31 4.27
C PRO A 289 20.01 -1.34 3.41
N LEU A 290 20.52 -0.86 2.27
CA LEU A 290 19.80 0.04 1.38
C LEU A 290 18.56 -0.61 0.76
N ARG A 291 18.61 -1.91 0.46
CA ARG A 291 17.59 -2.64 -0.29
C ARG A 291 16.76 -3.61 0.55
N GLN A 292 16.84 -3.49 1.87
CA GLN A 292 16.18 -4.41 2.81
C GLN A 292 14.70 -4.65 2.48
N ASP A 293 13.93 -3.58 2.22
CA ASP A 293 12.49 -3.69 1.96
C ASP A 293 12.15 -4.28 0.58
N GLU A 294 13.07 -4.15 -0.41
CA GLU A 294 12.90 -4.79 -1.72
C GLU A 294 12.77 -6.30 -1.58
N ARG A 295 13.42 -6.86 -0.55
CA ARG A 295 13.51 -8.29 -0.27
C ARG A 295 12.30 -8.86 0.48
N CYS A 296 11.46 -8.00 1.04
CA CYS A 296 10.27 -8.39 1.79
C CYS A 296 9.09 -8.67 0.84
N THR A 297 8.60 -9.91 0.80
CA THR A 297 7.51 -10.35 -0.09
C THR A 297 6.11 -9.83 0.26
N ALA A 298 5.91 -9.33 1.49
CA ALA A 298 4.60 -8.80 1.89
C ALA A 298 4.17 -7.63 0.98
N PRO A 299 2.87 -7.54 0.59
CA PRO A 299 2.40 -6.56 -0.38
C PRO A 299 2.69 -5.10 -0.03
N ILE A 300 2.71 -4.79 1.27
CA ILE A 300 2.94 -3.43 1.74
C ILE A 300 4.29 -2.86 1.28
N TYR A 301 5.31 -3.70 1.07
CA TYR A 301 6.64 -3.30 0.62
C TYR A 301 6.75 -3.07 -0.89
N ASN A 302 5.66 -3.20 -1.66
CA ASN A 302 5.70 -3.04 -3.12
C ASN A 302 6.22 -1.66 -3.56
N TYR A 303 6.05 -0.63 -2.72
CA TYR A 303 6.62 0.70 -2.96
C TYR A 303 8.13 0.66 -3.22
N SER A 304 8.87 -0.24 -2.56
CA SER A 304 10.33 -0.33 -2.66
C SER A 304 10.80 -0.96 -3.96
N ARG A 305 10.02 -1.89 -4.52
CA ARG A 305 10.36 -2.68 -5.73
C ARG A 305 9.99 -2.01 -7.04
N LEU A 306 9.17 -0.97 -7.00
CA LEU A 306 8.56 -0.35 -8.18
C LEU A 306 9.57 -0.09 -9.32
N PHE A 307 10.66 0.62 -9.01
CA PHE A 307 11.63 1.04 -10.01
C PHE A 307 12.40 -0.14 -10.61
N GLN A 308 12.92 -1.00 -9.73
CA GLN A 308 13.65 -2.19 -10.14
C GLN A 308 12.79 -3.13 -10.98
N TRP A 309 11.57 -3.42 -10.54
CA TRP A 309 10.70 -4.34 -11.25
C TRP A 309 10.31 -3.78 -12.62
N VAL A 310 10.01 -2.49 -12.74
CA VAL A 310 9.76 -1.84 -14.03
C VAL A 310 10.98 -1.95 -14.95
N GLN A 311 12.19 -1.72 -14.43
CA GLN A 311 13.42 -1.87 -15.22
C GLN A 311 13.60 -3.29 -15.74
N GLN A 312 13.33 -4.30 -14.92
CA GLN A 312 13.39 -5.72 -15.31
C GLN A 312 12.35 -6.09 -16.37
N VAL A 313 11.12 -5.58 -16.23
CA VAL A 313 10.09 -5.77 -17.27
C VAL A 313 10.53 -5.13 -18.58
N GLU A 314 11.09 -3.92 -18.56
CA GLU A 314 11.59 -3.27 -19.78
C GLU A 314 12.75 -4.02 -20.43
N GLN A 315 13.65 -4.63 -19.65
CA GLN A 315 14.71 -5.50 -20.20
C GLN A 315 14.10 -6.67 -20.98
N VAL A 316 13.16 -7.41 -20.37
CA VAL A 316 12.45 -8.51 -21.04
C VAL A 316 11.69 -8.01 -22.26
N ALA A 317 10.95 -6.91 -22.13
CA ALA A 317 10.17 -6.32 -23.20
C ALA A 317 11.04 -5.92 -24.40
N ASN A 318 12.23 -5.36 -24.17
CA ASN A 318 13.14 -4.97 -25.24
C ASN A 318 13.66 -6.17 -26.03
N ILE A 319 14.04 -7.26 -25.35
CA ILE A 319 14.50 -8.48 -26.03
C ILE A 319 13.34 -9.10 -26.84
N VAL A 320 12.15 -9.23 -26.23
CA VAL A 320 10.95 -9.72 -26.92
C VAL A 320 10.64 -8.86 -28.14
N ARG A 321 10.70 -7.53 -28.00
CA ARG A 321 10.46 -6.60 -29.10
C ARG A 321 11.42 -6.80 -30.25
N ASN A 322 12.71 -6.87 -29.95
CA ASN A 322 13.75 -6.98 -30.98
C ASN A 322 13.62 -8.32 -31.72
N ALA A 323 13.40 -9.41 -30.99
CA ALA A 323 13.15 -10.72 -31.57
C ALA A 323 11.88 -10.75 -32.44
N SER A 324 10.78 -10.12 -31.96
CA SER A 324 9.51 -10.06 -32.70
C SER A 324 9.61 -9.24 -33.99
N ILE A 325 10.32 -8.10 -33.98
CA ILE A 325 10.52 -7.27 -35.18
C ILE A 325 11.33 -8.04 -36.24
N ARG A 326 12.40 -8.74 -35.83
CA ARG A 326 13.18 -9.57 -36.77
C ARG A 326 12.32 -10.68 -37.37
N ALA A 327 11.48 -11.31 -36.55
CA ALA A 327 10.55 -12.32 -37.01
C ALA A 327 9.51 -11.76 -38.00
N SER A 328 8.96 -10.56 -37.76
CA SER A 328 8.04 -9.91 -38.69
C SER A 328 8.71 -9.54 -40.02
N ASP A 329 10.01 -9.23 -39.97
CA ASP A 329 10.82 -8.95 -41.16
C ASP A 329 11.30 -10.24 -41.86
N HIS A 330 10.86 -11.41 -41.39
CA HIS A 330 11.25 -12.73 -41.91
C HIS A 330 12.78 -12.94 -41.86
N ILE A 331 13.41 -12.53 -40.77
CA ILE A 331 14.85 -12.67 -40.55
C ILE A 331 15.08 -13.74 -39.48
N ALA A 332 15.68 -14.87 -39.88
CA ALA A 332 16.08 -15.91 -38.93
C ALA A 332 17.19 -15.42 -37.98
N VAL A 333 17.28 -16.05 -36.80
CA VAL A 333 18.37 -15.76 -35.85
C VAL A 333 19.72 -16.12 -36.45
N THR A 334 19.81 -17.24 -37.17
CA THR A 334 21.00 -17.65 -37.92
C THR A 334 21.18 -16.76 -39.17
N PRO A 335 22.30 -16.03 -39.30
CA PRO A 335 22.60 -15.24 -40.48
C PRO A 335 22.64 -16.09 -41.75
N GLY A 336 22.02 -15.60 -42.82
CA GLY A 336 22.01 -16.27 -44.13
C GLY A 336 21.06 -17.47 -44.24
N GLN A 337 20.43 -17.91 -43.15
CA GLN A 337 19.36 -18.91 -43.21
C GLN A 337 18.11 -18.28 -43.83
N ALA A 338 17.54 -18.94 -44.85
CA ALA A 338 16.26 -18.54 -45.42
C ALA A 338 15.15 -18.72 -44.37
N TRP A 339 14.23 -17.77 -44.31
CA TRP A 339 13.09 -17.86 -43.40
C TRP A 339 12.22 -19.06 -43.73
N ILE A 340 12.00 -19.92 -42.75
CA ILE A 340 11.11 -21.06 -42.89
C ILE A 340 9.71 -20.61 -42.50
N PRO A 341 8.73 -20.59 -43.43
CA PRO A 341 7.34 -20.29 -43.10
C PRO A 341 6.76 -21.40 -42.22
N ASP A 342 5.86 -21.04 -41.31
CA ASP A 342 5.12 -22.00 -40.49
C ASP A 342 3.73 -22.24 -41.06
N GLU A 343 3.19 -23.43 -40.82
CA GLU A 343 1.87 -23.86 -41.30
C GLU A 343 0.70 -23.27 -40.47
N HIS A 344 0.97 -22.76 -39.25
CA HIS A 344 -0.06 -22.36 -38.29
C HIS A 344 0.09 -20.93 -37.76
N GLY A 345 0.85 -20.08 -38.47
CA GLY A 345 1.05 -18.68 -38.10
C GLY A 345 1.92 -18.45 -36.86
N LYS A 346 2.66 -19.48 -36.39
CA LYS A 346 3.67 -19.34 -35.34
C LYS A 346 5.06 -19.18 -35.95
N ILE A 347 6.05 -18.79 -35.16
CA ILE A 347 7.44 -18.74 -35.63
C ILE A 347 7.99 -20.16 -35.67
N HIS A 348 8.45 -20.62 -36.85
CA HIS A 348 9.08 -21.94 -37.00
C HIS A 348 10.28 -22.08 -36.06
N ARG A 349 10.43 -23.24 -35.42
CA ARG A 349 11.43 -23.46 -34.35
C ARG A 349 12.86 -23.23 -34.83
N GLU A 350 13.17 -23.67 -36.04
CA GLU A 350 14.52 -23.52 -36.62
C GLU A 350 14.90 -22.08 -36.92
N ASN A 351 13.94 -21.16 -37.08
CA ASN A 351 14.26 -19.74 -37.26
C ASN A 351 14.77 -19.10 -35.95
N ARG A 352 14.62 -19.79 -34.81
CA ARG A 352 14.94 -19.30 -33.46
C ARG A 352 16.15 -19.99 -32.84
N ILE A 353 16.73 -21.00 -33.48
CA ILE A 353 17.88 -21.76 -32.98
C ILE A 353 19.14 -21.26 -33.68
N SER A 354 20.17 -20.91 -32.91
CA SER A 354 21.48 -20.54 -33.45
C SER A 354 22.56 -20.56 -32.37
N THR A 355 23.78 -20.18 -32.76
CA THR A 355 24.89 -19.98 -31.85
C THR A 355 24.63 -18.83 -30.88
N LEU A 356 25.28 -18.85 -29.72
CA LEU A 356 25.15 -17.82 -28.68
C LEU A 356 25.36 -16.38 -29.21
N PRO A 357 26.37 -16.06 -30.04
CA PRO A 357 26.53 -14.72 -30.60
C PRO A 357 25.35 -14.29 -31.47
N HIS A 358 24.75 -15.21 -32.23
CA HIS A 358 23.60 -14.88 -33.07
C HIS A 358 22.33 -14.64 -32.25
N VAL A 359 22.12 -15.42 -31.19
CA VAL A 359 21.02 -15.22 -30.24
C VAL A 359 21.15 -13.86 -29.54
N LEU A 360 22.36 -13.50 -29.09
CA LEU A 360 22.63 -12.19 -28.51
C LEU A 360 22.44 -11.05 -29.53
N ASN A 361 22.84 -11.24 -30.79
CA ASN A 361 22.59 -10.24 -31.83
C ASN A 361 21.09 -10.06 -32.11
N ALA A 362 20.30 -11.12 -32.03
CA ALA A 362 18.85 -11.05 -32.20
C ALA A 362 18.14 -10.36 -31.02
N SER A 363 18.75 -10.31 -29.83
CA SER A 363 18.22 -9.61 -28.67
C SER A 363 18.49 -8.09 -28.67
N ILE A 364 19.36 -7.61 -29.56
CA ILE A 364 19.75 -6.20 -29.71
C ILE A 364 19.10 -5.59 -30.96
N ARG A 365 18.82 -4.28 -30.92
CA ARG A 365 18.25 -3.54 -32.06
C ARG A 365 19.35 -3.15 -33.04
N ALA A 366 19.24 -3.54 -34.31
CA ALA A 366 20.20 -3.22 -35.37
C ALA A 366 20.30 -1.73 -35.77
N LEU A 367 19.76 -0.80 -34.96
CA LEU A 367 19.52 0.61 -35.31
C LEU A 367 20.24 1.64 -34.43
N ASP A 368 21.24 1.26 -33.64
CA ASP A 368 22.28 2.23 -33.26
C ASP A 368 23.40 2.10 -34.30
N HIS A 369 23.58 3.14 -35.12
CA HIS A 369 24.66 3.32 -36.08
C HIS A 369 26.06 3.39 -35.44
N ILE A 370 26.30 2.70 -34.33
CA ILE A 370 27.65 2.22 -34.05
C ILE A 370 27.81 1.05 -35.00
N ALA A 371 28.39 1.34 -36.17
CA ALA A 371 28.99 0.34 -37.02
C ALA A 371 30.07 -0.37 -36.18
N VAL A 372 29.64 -1.35 -35.38
CA VAL A 372 30.57 -2.26 -34.77
C VAL A 372 31.00 -3.17 -35.89
N ALA A 373 32.21 -2.92 -36.40
CA ALA A 373 32.84 -3.77 -37.39
C ALA A 373 32.71 -5.25 -36.97
N PRO A 374 32.57 -6.19 -37.93
CA PRO A 374 32.54 -7.61 -37.61
C PRO A 374 33.83 -7.94 -36.84
N GLY A 375 33.71 -8.16 -35.53
CA GLY A 375 34.85 -8.40 -34.63
C GLY A 375 34.92 -7.54 -33.36
N GLN A 376 34.11 -6.48 -33.18
CA GLN A 376 34.26 -5.57 -32.01
C GLN A 376 33.07 -5.51 -31.03
N ALA A 377 31.98 -6.26 -31.24
CA ALA A 377 30.78 -6.20 -30.37
C ALA A 377 30.85 -7.14 -29.15
N TRP A 378 31.94 -7.89 -29.04
CA TRP A 378 32.08 -9.06 -28.17
C TRP A 378 33.35 -8.96 -27.34
N ILE A 379 33.73 -7.77 -26.88
CA ILE A 379 34.89 -7.66 -25.98
C ILE A 379 34.43 -8.24 -24.64
N PRO A 380 34.91 -9.43 -24.25
CA PRO A 380 34.68 -9.95 -22.92
C PRO A 380 35.40 -8.99 -21.96
N ASP A 381 34.88 -8.80 -20.75
CA ASP A 381 35.71 -8.23 -19.70
C ASP A 381 36.98 -9.08 -19.51
N GLU A 382 37.91 -8.62 -18.69
CA GLU A 382 39.18 -9.30 -18.37
C GLU A 382 38.97 -10.74 -17.84
N HIS A 383 37.72 -11.11 -17.53
CA HIS A 383 37.26 -12.38 -16.99
C HIS A 383 36.34 -13.17 -17.95
N GLY A 384 36.16 -12.75 -19.21
CA GLY A 384 35.40 -13.49 -20.20
C GLY A 384 33.89 -13.17 -20.25
N LYS A 385 33.39 -12.15 -19.54
CA LYS A 385 31.94 -11.85 -19.49
C LYS A 385 31.51 -10.86 -20.57
N ILE A 386 30.40 -11.18 -21.24
CA ILE A 386 29.76 -10.31 -22.24
C ILE A 386 28.91 -9.25 -21.51
N PHE A 387 29.31 -7.98 -21.56
CA PHE A 387 28.61 -6.87 -20.91
C PHE A 387 27.53 -6.28 -21.85
N ILE A 388 26.26 -6.43 -21.50
CA ILE A 388 25.17 -5.64 -22.09
C ILE A 388 25.01 -4.39 -21.22
N PRO A 389 25.18 -3.17 -21.76
CA PRO A 389 25.05 -1.96 -20.96
C PRO A 389 23.66 -1.89 -20.33
N PRO A 390 23.55 -1.52 -19.04
CA PRO A 390 22.25 -1.41 -18.39
C PRO A 390 21.37 -0.45 -19.20
N PRO A 391 20.06 -0.74 -19.32
CA PRO A 391 19.16 0.15 -20.04
C PRO A 391 19.27 1.57 -19.47
N LYS A 392 19.30 2.58 -20.37
CA LYS A 392 19.32 4.01 -20.04
C LYS A 392 18.39 4.31 -18.87
N ALA A 393 18.81 5.26 -18.02
CA ALA A 393 18.08 5.73 -16.84
C ALA A 393 16.57 5.72 -17.08
N LEU A 394 15.86 4.94 -16.27
CA LEU A 394 14.44 4.67 -16.43
C LEU A 394 13.68 6.00 -16.56
N ASN A 395 12.95 6.18 -17.67
CA ASN A 395 12.22 7.41 -17.90
C ASN A 395 11.10 7.53 -16.85
N LEU A 396 11.25 8.47 -15.93
CA LEU A 396 10.32 8.68 -14.80
C LEU A 396 8.88 8.89 -15.28
N SER A 397 8.67 9.35 -16.52
CA SER A 397 7.33 9.46 -17.11
C SER A 397 6.59 8.12 -17.24
N ILE A 398 7.30 7.00 -17.40
CA ILE A 398 6.71 5.64 -17.49
C ILE A 398 6.12 5.18 -16.14
N ILE A 399 6.67 5.70 -15.03
CA ILE A 399 6.24 5.37 -13.67
C ILE A 399 5.31 6.44 -13.10
N GLY A 400 5.53 7.70 -13.45
CA GLY A 400 4.93 8.87 -12.81
C GLY A 400 3.41 8.83 -12.79
N SER A 401 2.76 8.45 -13.90
CA SER A 401 1.29 8.36 -13.95
C SER A 401 0.73 7.32 -12.97
N ARG A 402 1.37 6.15 -12.87
CA ARG A 402 0.96 5.08 -11.94
C ARG A 402 1.15 5.50 -10.49
N VAL A 403 2.29 6.11 -10.17
CA VAL A 403 2.56 6.65 -8.83
C VAL A 403 1.54 7.72 -8.47
N LEU A 404 1.24 8.64 -9.38
CA LEU A 404 0.29 9.72 -9.14
C LEU A 404 -1.13 9.20 -8.92
N ILE A 405 -1.62 8.29 -9.77
CA ILE A 405 -2.95 7.69 -9.63
C ILE A 405 -3.02 6.87 -8.33
N ALA A 406 -2.02 6.02 -8.05
CA ALA A 406 -1.98 5.24 -6.80
C ALA A 406 -1.98 6.14 -5.56
N SER A 407 -1.22 7.24 -5.59
CA SER A 407 -1.18 8.23 -4.50
C SER A 407 -2.52 8.92 -4.31
N ALA A 408 -3.16 9.37 -5.40
CA ALA A 408 -4.45 10.03 -5.35
C ALA A 408 -5.54 9.11 -4.77
N MET A 409 -5.59 7.85 -5.21
CA MET A 409 -6.55 6.86 -4.71
C MET A 409 -6.30 6.53 -3.23
N ALA A 410 -5.04 6.37 -2.82
CA ALA A 410 -4.68 6.07 -1.44
C ALA A 410 -4.98 7.23 -0.48
N LEU A 411 -4.65 8.47 -0.89
CA LEU A 411 -4.95 9.67 -0.11
C LEU A 411 -6.45 9.95 -0.03
N ALA A 412 -7.19 9.75 -1.13
CA ALA A 412 -8.64 9.90 -1.16
C ALA A 412 -9.31 8.89 -0.22
N LEU A 413 -8.84 7.63 -0.18
CA LEU A 413 -9.33 6.65 0.77
C LEU A 413 -9.03 7.07 2.21
N GLN A 414 -7.77 7.34 2.55
CA GLN A 414 -7.36 7.67 3.91
C GLN A 414 -8.04 8.92 4.45
N TRP A 415 -8.03 10.01 3.68
CA TRP A 415 -8.62 11.27 4.12
C TRP A 415 -10.14 11.28 3.99
N GLY A 416 -10.72 10.42 3.14
CA GLY A 416 -12.17 10.19 3.14
C GLY A 416 -12.66 9.55 4.44
N THR A 417 -11.98 8.50 4.91
CA THR A 417 -12.36 7.77 6.13
C THR A 417 -11.93 8.51 7.40
N THR A 418 -10.66 8.93 7.47
CA THR A 418 -10.12 9.69 8.61
C THR A 418 -10.73 11.09 8.68
N GLY A 419 -10.94 11.75 7.53
CA GLY A 419 -11.60 13.05 7.47
C GLY A 419 -13.06 12.99 7.91
N ALA A 420 -13.80 11.94 7.55
CA ALA A 420 -15.14 11.71 8.09
C ALA A 420 -15.14 11.59 9.62
N ALA A 421 -14.18 10.87 10.19
CA ALA A 421 -14.02 10.77 11.64
C ALA A 421 -13.67 12.12 12.29
N ILE A 422 -12.73 12.88 11.70
CA ILE A 422 -12.34 14.22 12.16
C ILE A 422 -13.54 15.16 12.14
N VAL A 423 -14.24 15.26 11.00
CA VAL A 423 -15.40 16.15 10.82
C VAL A 423 -16.51 15.82 11.81
N SER A 424 -16.80 14.52 12.02
CA SER A 424 -17.84 14.09 12.96
C SER A 424 -17.58 14.59 14.39
N ILE A 425 -16.34 14.55 14.84
CA ILE A 425 -15.96 15.00 16.18
C ILE A 425 -15.72 16.50 16.25
N TRP A 426 -15.13 17.11 15.22
CA TRP A 426 -14.79 18.54 15.20
C TRP A 426 -16.03 19.41 15.36
N TYR A 427 -17.13 19.00 14.74
CA TYR A 427 -18.41 19.71 14.83
C TYR A 427 -19.31 19.18 15.94
N THR A 428 -18.83 18.28 16.79
CA THR A 428 -19.52 17.95 18.03
C THR A 428 -19.33 19.11 19.00
N PRO A 429 -20.41 19.72 19.55
CA PRO A 429 -20.24 20.75 20.56
C PRO A 429 -19.44 20.23 21.76
N THR A 430 -18.39 20.92 22.20
CA THR A 430 -17.88 22.23 21.74
C THR A 430 -17.17 22.19 20.38
N ILE A 431 -17.68 22.94 19.40
CA ILE A 431 -17.15 22.99 18.04
C ILE A 431 -15.69 23.49 18.05
N GLY A 432 -14.78 22.67 17.56
CA GLY A 432 -13.37 23.01 17.48
C GLY A 432 -12.43 21.80 17.49
N LEU A 433 -11.13 22.11 17.54
CA LEU A 433 -10.09 21.10 17.71
C LEU A 433 -10.03 20.70 19.19
N GLY A 434 -10.55 19.53 19.51
CA GLY A 434 -10.45 18.87 20.81
C GLY A 434 -9.40 17.75 20.80
N CYS A 435 -9.22 17.06 21.93
CA CYS A 435 -8.25 15.96 22.04
C CYS A 435 -8.52 14.84 21.03
N ARG A 436 -9.80 14.51 20.79
CA ARG A 436 -10.24 13.44 19.88
C ARG A 436 -9.96 13.78 18.42
N SER A 437 -10.47 14.92 17.94
CA SER A 437 -10.27 15.34 16.55
C SER A 437 -8.78 15.63 16.26
N ALA A 438 -8.01 16.15 17.23
CA ALA A 438 -6.56 16.24 17.13
C ALA A 438 -5.86 14.87 17.06
N SER A 439 -6.32 13.85 17.80
CA SER A 439 -5.75 12.51 17.77
C SER A 439 -5.90 11.87 16.38
N TYR A 440 -7.06 12.03 15.74
CA TYR A 440 -7.31 11.52 14.39
C TYR A 440 -6.60 12.32 13.31
N LEU A 441 -6.51 13.65 13.48
CA LEU A 441 -5.70 14.50 12.60
C LEU A 441 -4.23 14.09 12.64
N LEU A 442 -3.68 13.87 13.84
CA LEU A 442 -2.32 13.36 14.02
C LEU A 442 -2.15 12.01 13.33
N TYR A 443 -3.11 11.10 13.48
CA TYR A 443 -3.09 9.80 12.81
C TYR A 443 -3.05 9.92 11.28
N GLY A 444 -3.91 10.75 10.69
CA GLY A 444 -3.95 11.00 9.25
C GLY A 444 -2.66 11.63 8.71
N VAL A 445 -2.12 12.62 9.43
CA VAL A 445 -0.86 13.29 9.06
C VAL A 445 0.32 12.34 9.15
N LEU A 446 0.49 11.62 10.26
CA LEU A 446 1.60 10.67 10.43
C LEU A 446 1.54 9.52 9.43
N SER A 447 0.35 9.03 9.09
CA SER A 447 0.18 8.05 8.01
C SER A 447 0.69 8.61 6.67
N THR A 448 0.28 9.82 6.31
CA THR A 448 0.65 10.48 5.05
C THR A 448 2.15 10.74 4.99
N VAL A 449 2.74 11.27 6.06
CA VAL A 449 4.18 11.53 6.16
C VAL A 449 4.97 10.22 6.06
N SER A 450 4.57 9.18 6.76
CA SER A 450 5.26 7.88 6.71
C SER A 450 5.28 7.31 5.29
N TRP A 451 4.14 7.35 4.59
CA TRP A 451 4.06 6.92 3.19
C TRP A 451 4.98 7.76 2.28
N PHE A 452 4.93 9.09 2.41
CA PHE A 452 5.74 9.99 1.59
C PHE A 452 7.24 9.74 1.78
N LEU A 453 7.70 9.59 3.03
CA LEU A 453 9.10 9.29 3.35
C LEU A 453 9.53 7.93 2.79
N MET A 454 8.67 6.92 2.79
CA MET A 454 8.94 5.62 2.18
C MET A 454 9.06 5.68 0.66
N LEU A 455 8.13 6.38 0.00
CA LEU A 455 8.18 6.59 -1.45
C LEU A 455 9.45 7.37 -1.85
N LEU A 456 9.76 8.43 -1.12
CA LEU A 456 10.96 9.23 -1.34
C LEU A 456 12.23 8.40 -1.13
N SER A 457 12.29 7.58 -0.09
CA SER A 457 13.40 6.65 0.15
C SER A 457 13.59 5.67 -1.01
N SER A 458 12.51 5.13 -1.59
CA SER A 458 12.60 4.23 -2.75
C SER A 458 13.14 4.95 -3.99
N ILE A 459 12.67 6.18 -4.26
CA ILE A 459 13.20 7.00 -5.36
C ILE A 459 14.70 7.23 -5.19
N ILE A 460 15.14 7.66 -4.00
CA ILE A 460 16.56 7.93 -3.74
C ILE A 460 17.38 6.63 -3.82
N SER A 461 16.86 5.52 -3.29
CA SER A 461 17.55 4.21 -3.35
C SER A 461 17.78 3.72 -4.77
N HIS A 462 16.89 4.06 -5.71
CA HIS A 462 17.04 3.73 -7.12
C HIS A 462 18.19 4.49 -7.80
N TYR A 463 18.38 5.77 -7.45
CA TYR A 463 19.44 6.61 -8.01
C TYR A 463 20.77 6.53 -7.24
N ALA A 464 20.78 5.90 -6.06
CA ALA A 464 21.99 5.72 -5.27
C ALA A 464 22.86 4.59 -5.89
N PRO A 465 24.19 4.78 -6.04
CA PRO A 465 25.04 3.82 -6.71
C PRO A 465 25.17 2.51 -5.95
N VAL A 466 25.33 1.42 -6.70
CA VAL A 466 25.62 0.08 -6.20
C VAL A 466 27.14 -0.06 -6.12
N ARG A 467 27.67 0.05 -4.89
CA ARG A 467 29.01 -0.37 -4.45
C ARG A 467 30.10 -0.42 -5.54
N GLU A 468 30.73 0.72 -5.79
CA GLU A 468 32.14 0.81 -6.20
C GLU A 468 32.90 1.55 -5.10
N GLU A 469 34.19 1.22 -4.95
CA GLU A 469 35.04 1.31 -3.76
C GLU A 469 35.35 2.72 -3.19
N ASP A 470 34.53 3.74 -3.44
CA ASP A 470 34.80 5.12 -3.01
C ASP A 470 33.99 5.53 -1.77
N VAL A 471 34.58 5.28 -0.61
CA VAL A 471 34.09 5.61 0.75
C VAL A 471 33.90 7.12 0.98
N TYR A 472 34.38 8.00 0.08
CA TYR A 472 34.39 9.46 0.27
C TYR A 472 33.60 10.28 -0.77
N SER A 473 32.63 9.70 -1.47
CA SER A 473 31.82 10.43 -2.47
C SER A 473 30.50 10.98 -1.90
N PRO A 474 29.97 12.11 -2.42
CA PRO A 474 28.62 12.63 -2.08
C PRO A 474 27.48 11.63 -2.35
N LEU A 475 27.76 10.59 -3.14
CA LEU A 475 26.85 9.50 -3.45
C LEU A 475 26.63 8.54 -2.27
N SER A 476 27.57 8.49 -1.32
CA SER A 476 27.38 7.79 -0.04
C SER A 476 26.31 8.46 0.84
N ALA A 477 26.19 9.79 0.76
CA ALA A 477 25.20 10.55 1.52
C ALA A 477 23.76 10.25 1.09
N LEU A 478 23.52 10.02 -0.21
CA LEU A 478 22.20 9.61 -0.73
C LEU A 478 21.80 8.22 -0.20
N ARG A 479 22.74 7.28 -0.11
CA ARG A 479 22.48 5.96 0.49
C ARG A 479 22.08 6.10 1.97
N VAL A 480 22.85 6.88 2.74
CA VAL A 480 22.56 7.13 4.15
C VAL A 480 21.21 7.81 4.31
N LEU A 481 20.92 8.85 3.51
CA LEU A 481 19.65 9.56 3.52
C LEU A 481 18.47 8.62 3.23
N ALA A 482 18.55 7.78 2.20
CA ALA A 482 17.50 6.83 1.87
C ALA A 482 17.23 5.85 3.02
N ILE A 483 18.28 5.33 3.66
CA ILE A 483 18.18 4.44 4.81
C ILE A 483 17.53 5.16 6.00
N LEU A 484 17.97 6.39 6.30
CA LEU A 484 17.41 7.18 7.40
C LEU A 484 15.93 7.51 7.16
N LEU A 485 15.56 7.98 5.97
CA LEU A 485 14.16 8.28 5.63
C LEU A 485 13.28 7.05 5.81
N ARG A 486 13.71 5.87 5.34
CA ARG A 486 12.95 4.62 5.53
C ARG A 486 12.84 4.25 7.00
N LYS A 487 13.93 4.26 7.76
CA LYS A 487 13.92 3.92 9.18
C LYS A 487 13.02 4.87 9.99
N SER A 488 13.11 6.16 9.72
CA SER A 488 12.24 7.18 10.32
C SER A 488 10.77 6.95 9.95
N ALA A 489 10.48 6.64 8.68
CA ALA A 489 9.13 6.35 8.23
C ALA A 489 8.51 5.13 8.92
N LYS A 490 9.26 4.04 9.04
CA LYS A 490 8.84 2.84 9.76
C LYS A 490 8.60 3.13 11.24
N PHE A 491 9.52 3.84 11.88
CA PHE A 491 9.38 4.24 13.29
C PHE A 491 8.13 5.11 13.51
N LEU A 492 7.89 6.10 12.65
CA LEU A 492 6.68 6.91 12.69
C LEU A 492 5.42 6.06 12.50
N ALA A 493 5.42 5.11 11.57
CA ALA A 493 4.30 4.19 11.38
C ALA A 493 4.06 3.32 12.62
N TYR A 494 5.10 2.79 13.27
CA TYR A 494 4.93 2.01 14.51
C TYR A 494 4.34 2.85 15.65
N LEU A 495 4.84 4.06 15.85
CA LEU A 495 4.28 5.01 16.81
C LEU A 495 2.83 5.35 16.48
N ASN A 496 2.52 5.54 15.19
CA ASN A 496 1.17 5.88 14.74
C ASN A 496 0.19 4.70 14.90
N SER A 497 0.67 3.47 14.71
CA SER A 497 -0.09 2.24 14.98
C SER A 497 -0.39 2.09 16.47
N ALA A 498 0.57 2.37 17.34
CA ALA A 498 0.33 2.39 18.78
C ALA A 498 -0.63 3.52 19.17
N TRP A 499 -0.47 4.70 18.55
CA TRP A 499 -1.29 5.87 18.81
C TRP A 499 -2.77 5.66 18.47
N VAL A 500 -3.09 5.07 17.31
CA VAL A 500 -4.51 4.87 16.93
C VAL A 500 -5.22 3.90 17.89
N LEU A 501 -4.52 2.85 18.35
CA LEU A 501 -5.05 1.92 19.35
C LEU A 501 -5.22 2.59 20.72
N LEU A 502 -4.22 3.37 21.15
CA LEU A 502 -4.27 4.11 22.39
C LEU A 502 -5.36 5.19 22.39
N ALA A 503 -5.54 5.90 21.28
CA ALA A 503 -6.58 6.88 21.10
C ALA A 503 -7.98 6.24 21.20
N CYS A 504 -8.18 5.07 20.59
CA CYS A 504 -9.42 4.31 20.74
C CYS A 504 -9.63 3.89 22.21
N PHE A 505 -8.59 3.40 22.87
CA PHE A 505 -8.66 3.02 24.29
C PHE A 505 -9.03 4.21 25.18
N PHE A 506 -8.33 5.34 25.05
CA PHE A 506 -8.61 6.58 25.78
C PHE A 506 -10.03 7.09 25.55
N GLN A 507 -10.56 6.92 24.35
CA GLN A 507 -11.93 7.28 24.04
C GLN A 507 -12.95 6.39 24.75
N PHE A 508 -12.74 5.08 24.77
CA PHE A 508 -13.66 4.13 25.42
C PHE A 508 -13.55 4.12 26.95
N THR A 509 -12.42 4.55 27.53
CA THR A 509 -12.24 4.63 28.98
C THR A 509 -12.59 5.98 29.58
N ASN A 510 -13.28 6.85 28.83
CA ASN A 510 -13.60 8.23 29.22
C ASN A 510 -12.36 9.08 29.55
N PHE A 511 -11.17 8.71 29.07
CA PHE A 511 -9.96 9.49 29.34
C PHE A 511 -10.02 10.89 28.70
N PHE A 512 -10.65 10.97 27.52
CA PHE A 512 -10.93 12.24 26.86
C PHE A 512 -12.14 12.99 27.43
N GLU A 513 -12.95 12.40 28.33
CA GLU A 513 -14.06 13.09 28.99
C GLU A 513 -13.55 13.90 30.17
N ARG A 514 -12.88 15.03 29.88
CA ARG A 514 -12.26 15.97 30.83
C ARG A 514 -12.52 17.40 30.38
N CYS A 515 -12.52 18.35 31.30
CA CYS A 515 -12.67 19.78 30.98
C CYS A 515 -11.73 20.24 29.87
N TYR A 516 -10.47 19.81 29.86
CA TYR A 516 -9.50 20.21 28.84
C TYR A 516 -9.89 19.75 27.42
N CYS A 517 -10.34 18.50 27.30
CA CYS A 517 -10.66 17.90 26.02
C CYS A 517 -12.04 18.32 25.52
N ASN A 518 -13.05 18.34 26.40
CA ASN A 518 -14.42 18.70 26.05
C ASN A 518 -14.56 20.22 25.82
N SER A 519 -13.68 21.04 26.41
CA SER A 519 -13.71 22.49 26.14
C SER A 519 -13.03 22.91 24.82
N SER A 520 -12.52 21.95 24.04
CA SER A 520 -11.76 22.22 22.81
C SER A 520 -10.61 23.22 23.00
N VAL A 521 -9.87 23.10 24.11
CA VAL A 521 -8.80 24.04 24.50
C VAL A 521 -7.71 24.16 23.42
N LEU A 522 -7.40 23.07 22.73
CA LEU A 522 -6.40 23.05 21.65
C LEU A 522 -6.75 24.02 20.52
N GLY A 523 -8.03 24.08 20.14
CA GLY A 523 -8.52 24.98 19.09
C GLY A 523 -8.87 26.38 19.59
N LEU A 524 -9.64 26.47 20.68
CA LEU A 524 -10.25 27.73 21.14
C LEU A 524 -9.39 28.54 22.10
N ARG A 525 -8.34 27.95 22.68
CA ARG A 525 -7.40 28.60 23.60
C ARG A 525 -8.12 29.35 24.74
N GLY A 526 -8.00 30.67 24.79
CA GLY A 526 -8.60 31.52 25.83
C GLY A 526 -10.13 31.54 25.81
N ASN A 527 -10.74 31.22 24.67
CA ASN A 527 -12.19 31.20 24.47
C ASN A 527 -12.78 29.79 24.64
N ALA A 528 -12.04 28.87 25.26
CA ALA A 528 -12.48 27.49 25.45
C ALA A 528 -13.66 27.40 26.44
N PHE A 529 -14.66 26.61 26.08
CA PHE A 529 -15.86 26.35 26.87
C PHE A 529 -16.33 24.91 26.64
N ASN A 530 -16.96 24.29 27.63
CA ASN A 530 -17.47 22.93 27.59
C ASN A 530 -18.99 22.96 27.48
N VAL A 531 -19.55 22.45 26.38
CA VAL A 531 -20.98 22.17 26.28
C VAL A 531 -21.28 20.88 27.03
N ILE A 532 -22.13 20.96 28.06
CA ILE A 532 -22.51 19.82 28.90
C ILE A 532 -23.93 19.36 28.59
N ASP A 533 -24.82 20.30 28.25
CA ASP A 533 -26.24 20.05 27.96
C ASP A 533 -26.55 20.37 26.48
N PHE A 534 -26.84 19.34 25.69
CA PHE A 534 -27.08 19.47 24.25
C PHE A 534 -28.52 19.91 23.96
N SER A 535 -28.68 20.93 23.12
CA SER A 535 -30.00 21.34 22.65
C SER A 535 -30.53 20.39 21.56
N PRO A 536 -31.86 20.35 21.30
CA PRO A 536 -32.40 19.57 20.19
C PRO A 536 -31.81 19.95 18.81
N ALA A 537 -31.40 21.20 18.64
CA ALA A 537 -30.75 21.67 17.41
C ALA A 537 -29.35 21.06 17.25
N ASP A 538 -28.58 20.97 18.33
CA ASP A 538 -27.25 20.34 18.32
C ASP A 538 -27.35 18.87 17.97
N ILE A 539 -28.33 18.16 18.52
CA ILE A 539 -28.53 16.74 18.25
C ILE A 539 -28.91 16.51 16.78
N LYS A 540 -29.77 17.37 16.22
CA LYS A 540 -30.10 17.34 14.79
C LYS A 540 -28.86 17.60 13.93
N GLN A 541 -28.03 18.57 14.31
CA GLN A 541 -26.79 18.88 13.60
C GLN A 541 -25.80 17.71 13.64
N LEU A 542 -25.55 17.14 14.82
CA LEU A 542 -24.71 15.97 15.03
C LEU A 542 -25.15 14.81 14.13
N LYS A 543 -26.45 14.53 14.07
CA LYS A 543 -27.00 13.48 13.21
C LYS A 543 -26.74 13.76 11.73
N ASN A 544 -26.93 14.98 11.27
CA ASN A 544 -26.66 15.36 9.88
C ASN A 544 -25.17 15.22 9.52
N ILE A 545 -24.29 15.64 10.42
CA ILE A 545 -22.84 15.55 10.22
C ILE A 545 -22.40 14.08 10.21
N TRP A 546 -22.95 13.27 11.10
CA TRP A 546 -22.71 11.83 11.13
C TRP A 546 -23.13 11.15 9.81
N ILE A 547 -24.33 11.46 9.29
CA ILE A 547 -24.79 10.98 7.98
C ILE A 547 -23.81 11.39 6.88
N GLY A 548 -23.39 12.66 6.86
CA GLY A 548 -22.40 13.15 5.90
C GLY A 548 -21.06 12.41 6.01
N GLY A 549 -20.60 12.15 7.23
CA GLY A 549 -19.38 11.38 7.50
C GLY A 549 -19.46 9.94 6.99
N ILE A 550 -20.57 9.23 7.24
CA ILE A 550 -20.79 7.88 6.71
C ILE A 550 -20.77 7.90 5.18
N ILE A 551 -21.51 8.82 4.56
CA ILE A 551 -21.59 8.92 3.09
C ILE A 551 -20.18 9.16 2.52
N LEU A 552 -19.41 10.08 3.08
CA LEU A 552 -18.04 10.37 2.65
C LEU A 552 -17.15 9.12 2.75
N ALA A 553 -17.10 8.50 3.92
CA ALA A 553 -16.23 7.35 4.17
C ALA A 553 -16.64 6.13 3.31
N ALA A 554 -17.94 5.84 3.20
CA ALA A 554 -18.44 4.73 2.39
C ALA A 554 -18.22 4.97 0.90
N THR A 555 -18.38 6.22 0.42
CA THR A 555 -18.16 6.56 -0.98
C THR A 555 -16.69 6.41 -1.35
N THR A 556 -15.75 6.94 -0.56
CA THR A 556 -14.32 6.79 -0.86
C THR A 556 -13.87 5.33 -0.79
N ALA A 557 -14.38 4.57 0.19
CA ALA A 557 -14.18 3.13 0.26
C ALA A 557 -14.71 2.39 -0.97
N GLY A 558 -15.96 2.67 -1.38
CA GLY A 558 -16.60 2.07 -2.54
C GLY A 558 -15.89 2.41 -3.86
N VAL A 559 -15.46 3.66 -4.03
CA VAL A 559 -14.66 4.11 -5.19
C VAL A 559 -13.33 3.35 -5.25
N PHE A 560 -12.65 3.18 -4.12
CA PHE A 560 -11.40 2.42 -4.08
C PHE A 560 -11.60 0.94 -4.41
N VAL A 561 -12.62 0.29 -3.84
CA VAL A 561 -12.96 -1.11 -4.17
C VAL A 561 -13.27 -1.25 -5.66
N THR A 562 -14.12 -0.37 -6.19
CA THR A 562 -14.49 -0.37 -7.62
C THR A 562 -13.26 -0.18 -8.50
N PHE A 563 -12.37 0.75 -8.15
CA PHE A 563 -11.09 0.94 -8.84
C PHE A 563 -10.26 -0.34 -8.86
N VAL A 564 -10.09 -1.02 -7.72
CA VAL A 564 -9.32 -2.28 -7.68
C VAL A 564 -9.99 -3.36 -8.52
N THR A 565 -11.29 -3.59 -8.34
CA THR A 565 -12.03 -4.66 -9.03
C THR A 565 -12.07 -4.47 -10.53
N LEU A 566 -12.24 -3.23 -11.03
CA LEU A 566 -12.22 -2.95 -12.46
C LEU A 566 -10.82 -3.13 -13.06
N LEU A 567 -9.77 -2.87 -12.28
CA LEU A 567 -8.42 -2.80 -12.83
C LEU A 567 -7.58 -4.08 -12.59
N VAL A 568 -7.94 -4.95 -11.65
CA VAL A 568 -7.15 -6.12 -11.21
C VAL A 568 -6.94 -7.17 -12.31
N ASN A 569 -7.90 -7.34 -13.22
CA ASN A 569 -7.83 -8.29 -14.33
C ASN A 569 -7.66 -7.52 -15.65
N PRO A 570 -6.42 -7.20 -16.07
CA PRO A 570 -6.19 -6.60 -17.38
C PRO A 570 -6.52 -7.57 -18.51
N GLU A 571 -6.97 -7.03 -19.64
CA GLU A 571 -6.97 -7.75 -20.92
C GLU A 571 -5.54 -8.18 -21.26
N LEU A 572 -5.32 -9.48 -21.39
CA LEU A 572 -4.04 -10.04 -21.81
C LEU A 572 -3.90 -9.93 -23.34
N PRO A 573 -2.66 -9.77 -23.84
CA PRO A 573 -2.40 -9.49 -25.25
C PRO A 573 -2.54 -10.72 -26.14
#